data_AF-A0A972MSK3-F1
#
_entry.id   AF-A0A972MSK3-F1
#
_cell.length_a   1.000
_cell.length_b   1.000
_cell.length_c   1.000
_cell.angle_alpha   90.00
_cell.angle_beta   90.00
_cell.angle_gamma   90.00
#
_symmetry.space_group_name_H-M   'P 1'
#
loop_
_entity.id
_entity.type
_entity.pdbx_description
1 polymer ?
#
loop_
_entity_poly.entity_id
_entity_poly.type
_entity_poly.pdbx_seq_one_letter_code
_entity_poly.pdbx_strand_id
1 'polypeptide(L)'
;ILNWTFFYRYFSLNSWSARESASLENLLLGSTTVSDNSFLNNFIRSSHIISKEVLELAKLAATKEATKGLSILSIFASTSPFIGLFGTVVSILDTFAHIGQTTGSMSVISAGVSDALVATASGIFVAIFAYTYHQILKRKSYELISYIQMQSDAILARKA
;
A
#
# COMPACT_ATOMS: atom_id res chain seq x y z
N ILE A 1 11.28 -2.24 8.85
CA ILE A 1 11.04 -1.48 7.59
C ILE A 1 9.54 -1.37 7.29
N LEU A 2 8.81 -2.49 7.17
CA LEU A 2 7.36 -2.53 6.89
C LEU A 2 6.51 -1.61 7.79
N ASN A 3 6.69 -1.71 9.12
CA ASN A 3 5.96 -0.88 10.08
C ASN A 3 6.23 0.62 9.87
N TRP A 4 7.51 1.01 9.70
CA TRP A 4 7.89 2.40 9.49
C TRP A 4 7.28 2.98 8.22
N THR A 5 7.37 2.24 7.10
CA THR A 5 6.76 2.65 5.84
C THR A 5 5.24 2.76 5.94
N PHE A 6 4.59 1.86 6.68
CA PHE A 6 3.17 1.90 6.92
C PHE A 6 2.76 3.14 7.72
N PHE A 7 3.34 3.36 8.90
CA PHE A 7 2.94 4.48 9.76
C PHE A 7 3.19 5.84 9.11
N TYR A 8 4.35 6.02 8.47
CA TYR A 8 4.66 7.26 7.76
C TYR A 8 3.65 7.54 6.65
N ARG A 9 3.37 6.55 5.79
CA ARG A 9 2.43 6.70 4.67
C ARG A 9 0.99 6.82 5.15
N TYR A 10 0.62 6.08 6.19
CA TYR A 10 -0.70 6.16 6.81
C TYR A 10 -0.98 7.57 7.31
N PHE A 11 -0.07 8.15 8.11
CA PHE A 11 -0.24 9.51 8.63
C PHE A 11 -0.23 10.56 7.51
N SER A 12 0.68 10.43 6.55
CA SER A 12 0.76 11.32 5.39
C SER A 12 -0.53 11.30 4.57
N LEU A 13 -1.04 10.11 4.19
CA LEU A 13 -2.29 9.97 3.43
C LEU A 13 -3.49 10.42 4.25
N ASN A 14 -3.49 10.19 5.56
CA ASN A 14 -4.58 10.63 6.43
C ASN A 14 -4.67 12.15 6.49
N SER A 15 -3.53 12.83 6.69
CA SER A 15 -3.48 14.30 6.68
C SER A 15 -3.87 14.89 5.32
N TRP A 16 -3.46 14.25 4.22
CA TRP A 16 -3.82 14.70 2.87
C TRP A 16 -5.29 14.48 2.57
N SER A 17 -5.82 13.29 2.88
CA SER A 17 -7.24 12.98 2.73
C SER A 17 -8.13 13.94 3.52
N ALA A 18 -7.74 14.29 4.76
CA ALA A 18 -8.46 15.28 5.56
C ALA A 18 -8.49 16.67 4.89
N ARG A 19 -7.38 17.13 4.30
CA ARG A 19 -7.32 18.39 3.54
C ARG A 19 -8.24 18.37 2.32
N GLU A 20 -8.24 17.28 1.55
CA GLU A 20 -9.08 17.18 0.36
C GLU A 20 -10.57 17.01 0.68
N SER A 21 -10.92 16.29 1.75
CA SER A 21 -12.30 16.18 2.22
C SER A 21 -12.85 17.55 2.62
N ALA A 22 -12.07 18.33 3.37
CA ALA A 22 -12.46 19.69 3.76
C ALA A 22 -12.59 20.64 2.55
N SER A 23 -11.68 20.52 1.58
CA SER A 23 -11.77 21.29 0.32
C SER A 23 -13.04 20.94 -0.47
N LEU A 24 -13.37 19.64 -0.56
CA LEU A 24 -14.58 19.17 -1.23
C LEU A 24 -15.84 19.66 -0.51
N GLU A 25 -15.88 19.57 0.82
CA GLU A 25 -17.02 20.06 1.61
C GLU A 25 -17.28 21.55 1.33
N ASN A 26 -16.24 22.38 1.31
CA ASN A 26 -16.39 23.79 0.96
C ASN A 26 -16.97 24.00 -0.46
N LEU A 27 -16.55 23.20 -1.44
CA LEU A 27 -17.12 23.25 -2.79
C LEU A 27 -18.59 22.81 -2.81
N LEU A 28 -18.96 21.79 -2.02
CA LEU A 28 -20.35 21.34 -1.92
C LEU A 28 -21.23 22.39 -1.22
N LEU A 29 -20.68 23.14 -0.26
CA LEU A 29 -21.36 24.23 0.44
C LEU A 29 -21.47 25.53 -0.37
N GLY A 30 -20.96 25.57 -1.60
CA GLY A 30 -21.12 26.73 -2.49
C GLY A 30 -19.82 27.44 -2.89
N SER A 31 -18.66 27.09 -2.31
CA SER A 31 -17.37 27.70 -2.69
C SER A 31 -17.08 27.54 -4.19
N THR A 32 -16.65 28.61 -4.84
CA THR A 32 -16.33 28.64 -6.27
C THR A 32 -14.92 28.16 -6.60
N THR A 33 -14.05 28.05 -5.59
CA THR A 33 -12.65 27.65 -5.73
C THR A 33 -12.28 26.56 -4.73
N VAL A 34 -11.29 25.74 -5.10
CA VAL A 34 -10.66 24.76 -4.19
C VAL A 34 -9.94 25.47 -3.05
N SER A 35 -9.77 24.78 -1.93
CA SER A 35 -8.97 25.27 -0.80
C SER A 35 -7.51 25.51 -1.22
N ASP A 36 -6.87 26.54 -0.66
CA ASP A 36 -5.48 26.87 -0.98
C ASP A 36 -4.49 25.72 -0.70
N ASN A 37 -4.83 24.88 0.28
CA ASN A 37 -4.02 23.73 0.68
C ASN A 37 -4.37 22.43 -0.10
N SER A 38 -5.32 22.49 -1.03
CA SER A 38 -5.66 21.35 -1.89
C SER A 38 -4.55 21.10 -2.91
N PHE A 39 -4.33 19.83 -3.21
CA PHE A 39 -3.44 19.41 -4.28
C PHE A 39 -3.82 20.01 -5.63
N LEU A 40 -5.13 20.16 -5.91
CA LEU A 40 -5.62 20.74 -7.17
C LEU A 40 -5.30 22.22 -7.31
N ASN A 41 -5.17 22.96 -6.21
CA ASN A 41 -4.87 24.40 -6.25
C ASN A 41 -3.55 24.69 -6.98
N ASN A 42 -2.54 23.83 -6.79
CA ASN A 42 -1.24 23.99 -7.47
C ASN A 42 -1.36 23.87 -8.99
N PHE A 43 -2.21 22.95 -9.48
CA PHE A 43 -2.41 22.75 -10.92
C PHE A 43 -3.28 23.85 -11.54
N ILE A 44 -4.29 24.30 -10.79
CA ILE A 44 -5.17 25.40 -11.19
C ILE A 44 -4.39 26.72 -11.27
N ARG A 45 -3.55 27.05 -10.28
CA ARG A 45 -2.72 28.26 -10.29
C ARG A 45 -1.64 28.23 -11.35
N SER A 46 -1.09 27.05 -11.65
CA SER A 46 -0.05 26.90 -12.67
C SER A 46 -0.59 26.98 -14.10
N SER A 47 -1.90 26.84 -14.31
CA SER A 47 -2.49 26.74 -15.64
C SER A 47 -3.35 27.97 -15.96
N HIS A 48 -3.07 28.62 -17.10
CA HIS A 48 -3.83 29.81 -17.51
C HIS A 48 -5.29 29.49 -17.89
N ILE A 49 -5.58 28.24 -18.29
CA ILE A 49 -6.92 27.76 -18.62
C ILE A 49 -7.19 26.49 -17.81
N ILE A 50 -8.23 26.52 -16.97
CA ILE A 50 -8.75 25.32 -16.31
C ILE A 50 -9.54 24.52 -17.36
N SER A 51 -8.89 23.51 -17.95
CA SER A 51 -9.49 22.56 -18.87
C SER A 51 -9.65 21.18 -18.22
N LYS A 52 -10.50 20.32 -18.79
CA LYS A 52 -10.71 18.95 -18.30
C LYS A 52 -9.41 18.15 -18.32
N GLU A 53 -8.57 18.37 -19.33
CA GLU A 53 -7.29 17.69 -19.50
C GLU A 53 -6.31 18.03 -18.38
N VAL A 54 -6.25 19.29 -17.95
CA VAL A 54 -5.39 19.72 -16.83
C VAL A 54 -5.82 19.05 -15.52
N LEU A 55 -7.13 18.94 -15.28
CA LEU A 55 -7.67 18.30 -14.08
C LEU A 55 -7.43 16.78 -14.08
N GLU A 56 -7.56 16.12 -15.23
CA GLU A 56 -7.21 14.70 -15.37
C GLU A 56 -5.71 14.47 -15.15
N LEU A 57 -4.83 15.33 -15.67
CA LEU A 57 -3.39 15.28 -15.40
C LEU A 57 -3.09 15.45 -13.91
N ALA A 58 -3.77 16.37 -13.23
CA ALA A 58 -3.64 16.56 -11.78
C ALA A 58 -4.06 15.31 -11.00
N LYS A 59 -5.18 14.69 -11.37
CA LYS A 59 -5.63 13.42 -10.79
C LYS A 59 -4.64 12.27 -11.02
N LEU A 60 -4.05 12.17 -12.21
CA LEU A 60 -3.01 11.17 -12.49
C LEU A 60 -1.76 11.39 -11.62
N ALA A 61 -1.32 12.65 -11.47
CA ALA A 61 -0.22 12.99 -10.59
C ALA A 61 -0.53 12.66 -9.12
N ALA A 62 -1.74 12.98 -8.66
CA ALA A 62 -2.20 12.64 -7.31
C ALA A 62 -2.25 11.12 -7.09
N THR A 63 -2.73 10.36 -8.09
CA THR A 63 -2.79 8.89 -8.05
C THR A 63 -1.39 8.30 -7.91
N LYS A 64 -0.42 8.80 -8.68
CA LYS A 64 0.98 8.38 -8.59
C LYS A 64 1.56 8.63 -7.20
N GLU A 65 1.32 9.80 -6.62
CA GLU A 65 1.85 10.11 -5.29
C GLU A 65 1.12 9.32 -4.19
N ALA A 66 -0.19 9.12 -4.30
CA ALA A 66 -0.99 8.39 -3.32
C ALA A 66 -0.65 6.89 -3.27
N THR A 67 -0.39 6.28 -4.43
CA THR A 67 -0.05 4.85 -4.55
C THR A 67 1.42 4.52 -4.26
N LYS A 68 2.27 5.52 -4.01
CA LYS A 68 3.68 5.31 -3.69
C LYS A 68 3.86 4.42 -2.45
N GLY A 69 4.72 3.41 -2.58
CA GLY A 69 5.03 2.44 -1.51
C GLY A 69 4.08 1.24 -1.43
N LEU A 70 2.90 1.28 -2.06
CA LEU A 70 1.98 0.13 -2.09
C LEU A 70 2.59 -1.07 -2.82
N SER A 71 3.39 -0.84 -3.86
CA SER A 71 4.04 -1.89 -4.65
C SER A 71 5.02 -2.71 -3.81
N ILE A 72 5.83 -2.06 -2.97
CA ILE A 72 6.78 -2.74 -2.07
C ILE A 72 6.02 -3.64 -1.10
N LEU A 73 4.94 -3.12 -0.54
CA LEU A 73 4.10 -3.83 0.41
C LEU A 73 3.39 -5.04 -0.22
N SER A 74 2.97 -4.90 -1.48
CA SER A 74 2.44 -6.00 -2.30
C SER A 74 3.48 -7.09 -2.54
N ILE A 75 4.72 -6.71 -2.85
CA ILE A 75 5.82 -7.65 -3.06
C ILE A 75 6.11 -8.46 -1.79
N PHE A 76 6.19 -7.80 -0.62
CA PHE A 76 6.38 -8.53 0.64
C PHE A 76 5.21 -9.46 0.94
N ALA A 77 3.97 -8.99 0.77
CA ALA A 77 2.77 -9.80 0.99
C ALA A 77 2.75 -11.07 0.11
N SER A 78 3.17 -10.95 -1.15
CA SER A 78 3.16 -12.08 -2.09
C SER A 78 4.39 -12.98 -1.96
N THR A 79 5.57 -12.44 -1.64
CA THR A 79 6.84 -13.17 -1.68
C THR A 79 7.16 -13.87 -0.36
N SER A 80 6.78 -13.29 0.78
CA SER A 80 7.09 -13.84 2.11
C SER A 80 6.61 -15.29 2.34
N PRO A 81 5.43 -15.73 1.89
CA PRO A 81 5.02 -17.13 2.01
C PRO A 81 5.95 -18.10 1.26
N PHE A 82 6.40 -17.71 0.06
CA PHE A 82 7.32 -18.53 -0.73
C PHE A 82 8.71 -18.62 -0.10
N ILE A 83 9.16 -17.56 0.58
CA ILE A 83 10.40 -17.61 1.38
C ILE A 83 10.25 -18.63 2.52
N GLY A 84 9.10 -18.66 3.21
CA GLY A 84 8.82 -19.66 4.24
C GLY A 84 8.78 -21.10 3.71
N LEU A 85 8.13 -21.32 2.56
CA LEU A 85 8.11 -22.60 1.87
C LEU A 85 9.51 -23.03 1.41
N PHE A 86 10.31 -22.10 0.90
CA PHE A 86 11.70 -22.39 0.56
C PHE A 86 12.49 -22.84 1.79
N GLY A 87 12.30 -22.19 2.94
CA GLY A 87 12.90 -22.61 4.21
C GLY A 87 12.54 -24.04 4.60
N THR A 88 11.32 -24.50 4.34
CA THR A 88 10.93 -25.89 4.64
C THR A 88 11.67 -26.87 3.76
N VAL A 89 11.82 -26.55 2.47
CA VAL A 89 12.56 -27.40 1.52
C VAL A 89 14.02 -27.52 1.97
N VAL A 90 14.66 -26.41 2.33
CA VAL A 90 16.04 -26.42 2.83
C VAL A 90 16.18 -27.24 4.12
N SER A 91 15.29 -27.03 5.10
CA SER A 91 15.31 -27.77 6.38
C SER A 91 15.12 -29.27 6.19
N ILE A 92 14.20 -29.69 5.32
CA ILE A 92 13.96 -31.10 5.02
C ILE A 92 15.15 -31.73 4.31
N LEU A 93 15.76 -31.04 3.33
CA LEU A 93 16.96 -31.51 2.64
C LEU A 93 18.13 -31.68 3.61
N ASP A 94 18.33 -30.73 4.51
CA ASP A 94 19.38 -30.81 5.53
C ASP A 94 19.14 -31.96 6.51
N THR A 95 17.88 -32.18 6.92
CA THR A 95 17.49 -33.31 7.77
C THR A 95 17.81 -34.66 7.12
N PHE A 96 17.48 -34.82 5.83
CA PHE A 96 17.80 -36.04 5.10
C PHE A 96 19.31 -36.27 4.91
N ALA A 97 20.09 -35.20 4.71
CA ALA A 97 21.54 -35.30 4.61
C ALA A 97 22.18 -35.80 5.93
N HIS A 98 21.68 -35.36 7.09
CA HIS A 98 22.16 -35.79 8.40
C HIS A 98 21.81 -37.25 8.72
N ILE A 99 20.62 -37.71 8.30
CA ILE A 99 20.20 -39.13 8.44
C ILE A 99 21.10 -40.04 7.61
N GLY A 100 21.58 -39.60 6.44
CA GLY A 100 22.50 -40.37 5.61
C GLY A 100 23.89 -40.59 6.23
N GLN A 101 24.28 -39.78 7.23
CA GLN A 101 25.61 -39.80 7.84
C GLN A 101 25.64 -40.42 9.24
N THR A 102 24.49 -40.53 9.91
CA THR A 102 24.37 -41.08 11.27
C THR A 102 23.40 -42.26 11.28
N THR A 103 23.45 -43.12 12.29
CA THR A 103 22.43 -44.18 12.48
C THR A 103 21.10 -43.48 12.75
N GLY A 104 20.29 -43.27 11.70
CA GLY A 104 19.14 -42.38 11.70
C GLY A 104 18.26 -42.52 12.94
N SER A 105 18.35 -41.55 13.85
CA SER A 105 17.51 -41.49 15.03
C SER A 105 16.22 -40.76 14.71
N MET A 106 15.08 -41.29 15.17
CA MET A 106 13.76 -40.66 15.01
C MET A 106 13.73 -39.23 15.56
N SER A 107 14.58 -38.94 16.56
CA SER A 107 14.76 -37.60 17.13
C SER A 107 15.21 -36.56 16.09
N VAL A 108 16.16 -36.90 15.21
CA VAL A 108 16.69 -36.01 14.17
C VAL A 108 15.62 -35.65 13.15
N ILE A 109 14.82 -36.64 12.73
CA ILE A 109 13.70 -36.42 11.80
C ILE A 109 12.67 -35.47 12.43
N SER A 110 12.30 -35.73 13.69
CA SER A 110 11.27 -34.92 14.36
C SER A 110 11.69 -33.46 14.56
N ALA A 111 12.96 -33.20 14.86
CA ALA A 111 13.50 -31.84 14.99
C ALA A 111 13.50 -31.11 13.64
N GLY A 112 13.96 -31.77 12.58
CA GLY A 112 14.03 -31.19 11.23
C GLY A 112 12.67 -30.81 10.64
N VAL A 113 11.62 -31.58 10.96
CA VAL A 113 10.23 -31.27 10.57
C VAL A 113 9.69 -30.07 11.37
N SER A 114 10.01 -29.98 12.66
CA SER A 114 9.62 -28.83 13.49
C SER A 114 10.21 -27.53 12.95
N ASP A 115 11.50 -27.52 12.62
CA ASP A 115 12.17 -26.34 12.07
C ASP A 115 11.60 -25.93 10.71
N ALA A 116 11.27 -26.90 9.86
CA ALA A 116 10.56 -26.66 8.61
C ALA A 116 9.20 -25.96 8.85
N LEU A 117 8.42 -26.42 9.82
CA LEU A 117 7.12 -25.81 10.14
C LEU A 117 7.26 -24.38 10.66
N VAL A 118 8.27 -24.11 11.50
CA VAL A 118 8.56 -22.75 12.01
C VAL A 118 8.93 -21.81 10.86
N ALA A 119 9.70 -22.28 9.87
CA ALA A 119 10.04 -21.47 8.69
C ALA A 119 8.79 -21.03 7.92
N THR A 120 7.84 -21.94 7.67
CA THR A 120 6.56 -21.59 7.04
C THR A 120 5.74 -20.62 7.88
N ALA A 121 5.61 -20.89 9.17
CA ALA A 121 4.84 -20.06 10.09
C ALA A 121 5.36 -18.61 10.10
N SER A 122 6.69 -18.43 10.10
CA SER A 122 7.31 -17.10 10.04
C SER A 122 7.04 -16.37 8.72
N GLY A 123 7.08 -17.08 7.58
CA GLY A 123 6.78 -16.51 6.26
C GLY A 123 5.33 -16.04 6.14
N ILE A 124 4.39 -16.85 6.63
CA ILE A 124 2.97 -16.49 6.67
C ILE A 124 2.72 -15.31 7.62
N PHE A 125 3.35 -15.30 8.78
CA PHE A 125 3.21 -14.21 9.75
C PHE A 125 3.58 -12.87 9.12
N VAL A 126 4.72 -12.77 8.43
CA VAL A 126 5.14 -11.54 7.73
C VAL A 126 4.17 -11.18 6.60
N ALA A 127 3.70 -12.16 5.83
CA ALA A 127 2.78 -11.95 4.72
C ALA A 127 1.45 -11.34 5.18
N ILE A 128 0.90 -11.81 6.32
CA ILE A 128 -0.34 -11.28 6.89
C ILE A 128 -0.21 -9.79 7.18
N PHE A 129 0.82 -9.36 7.91
CA PHE A 129 1.01 -7.94 8.22
C PHE A 129 1.19 -7.09 6.95
N ALA A 130 2.03 -7.54 6.02
CA ALA A 130 2.25 -6.83 4.77
C ALA A 130 0.94 -6.67 3.97
N TYR A 131 0.14 -7.73 3.87
CA TYR A 131 -1.14 -7.69 3.17
C TYR A 131 -2.15 -6.75 3.85
N THR A 132 -2.30 -6.83 5.17
CA THR A 132 -3.21 -5.94 5.92
C THR A 132 -2.84 -4.48 5.74
N TYR A 133 -1.55 -4.14 5.84
CA TYR A 133 -1.08 -2.78 5.61
C TYR A 133 -1.32 -2.32 4.17
N HIS A 134 -1.10 -3.20 3.18
CA HIS A 134 -1.37 -2.90 1.78
C HIS A 134 -2.84 -2.52 1.58
N GLN A 135 -3.76 -3.32 2.14
CA GLN A 135 -5.19 -3.11 1.97
C GLN A 135 -5.67 -1.80 2.60
N ILE A 136 -5.17 -1.46 3.80
CA ILE A 136 -5.52 -0.20 4.49
C ILE A 136 -5.03 1.01 3.69
N LEU A 137 -3.77 1.02 3.25
CA LEU A 137 -3.21 2.14 2.49
C LEU A 137 -3.84 2.26 1.11
N LYS A 138 -4.13 1.13 0.46
CA LYS A 138 -4.87 1.08 -0.81
C LYS A 138 -6.23 1.73 -0.67
N ARG A 139 -7.00 1.37 0.36
CA ARG A 139 -8.33 1.99 0.61
C ARG A 139 -8.22 3.50 0.79
N LYS A 140 -7.29 3.98 1.62
CA LYS A 140 -7.08 5.43 1.83
C LYS A 140 -6.66 6.17 0.55
N SER A 141 -5.82 5.55 -0.27
CA SER A 141 -5.42 6.12 -1.56
C SER A 141 -6.63 6.26 -2.50
N TYR A 142 -7.52 5.27 -2.56
CA TYR A 142 -8.73 5.35 -3.39
C TYR A 142 -9.68 6.45 -2.90
N GLU A 143 -9.90 6.57 -1.59
CA GLU A 143 -10.75 7.62 -1.02
C GLU A 143 -10.21 9.01 -1.36
N LEU A 144 -8.91 9.24 -1.20
CA LEU A 144 -8.25 10.49 -1.57
C LEU A 144 -8.44 10.82 -3.06
N ILE A 145 -8.20 9.85 -3.96
CA ILE A 145 -8.39 10.04 -5.40
C ILE A 145 -9.87 10.35 -5.72
N SER A 146 -10.80 9.73 -5.01
CA SER A 146 -12.23 10.00 -5.15
C SER A 146 -12.57 11.43 -4.74
N TYR A 147 -11.98 11.96 -3.66
CA TYR A 147 -12.17 13.36 -3.29
C TYR A 147 -11.68 14.31 -4.37
N ILE A 148 -10.49 14.05 -4.93
CA ILE A 148 -9.92 14.86 -6.02
C ILE A 148 -10.79 14.79 -7.28
N GLN A 149 -11.33 13.60 -7.63
CA GLN A 149 -12.26 13.46 -8.75
C GLN A 149 -13.52 14.31 -8.55
N MET A 150 -14.16 14.21 -7.38
CA MET A 150 -15.37 14.97 -7.07
C MET A 150 -15.12 16.49 -7.10
N GLN A 151 -13.95 16.95 -6.64
CA GLN A 151 -13.57 18.36 -6.74
C GLN A 151 -13.44 18.80 -8.21
N SER A 152 -12.76 18.01 -9.05
CA SER A 152 -12.62 18.29 -10.48
C SER A 152 -13.99 18.38 -11.17
N ASP A 153 -14.87 17.43 -10.90
CA ASP A 153 -16.23 17.39 -11.48
C ASP A 153 -17.06 18.59 -11.01
N ALA A 154 -16.97 18.97 -9.73
CA ALA A 154 -17.66 20.14 -9.20
C ALA A 154 -17.19 21.46 -9.85
N ILE A 155 -15.89 21.59 -10.13
CA ILE A 155 -15.32 22.77 -10.81
C ILE A 155 -15.77 22.81 -12.27
N LEU A 156 -15.76 21.67 -12.97
CA LEU A 156 -16.21 21.58 -14.35
C LEU A 156 -17.72 21.88 -14.49
N ALA A 157 -18.54 21.34 -13.59
CA ALA A 157 -19.98 21.56 -13.60
C ALA A 157 -20.38 23.03 -13.37
N ARG A 158 -19.58 23.79 -12.62
CA ARG A 158 -19.79 25.24 -12.41
C ARG A 158 -19.36 26.11 -13.58
N LYS A 159 -18.54 25.56 -14.48
CA LYS A 159 -18.02 26.26 -15.67
C LYS A 159 -18.90 26.02 -16.91
N ALA A 160 -19.68 24.95 -16.90
CA ALA A 160 -20.65 24.61 -17.95
C ALA A 160 -21.90 25.50 -17.85
#